data_AF-A0A5B0P7L7-F1
#
_entry.id   AF-A0A5B0P7L7-F1
#
_cell.length_a   1.000
_cell.length_b   1.000
_cell.length_c   1.000
_cell.angle_alpha   90.00
_cell.angle_beta   90.00
_cell.angle_gamma   90.00
#
_symmetry.space_group_name_H-M   'P 1'
#
loop_
_entity.id
_entity.type
_entity.pdbx_description
1 polymer ?
#
loop_
_entity_poly.entity_id
_entity_poly.type
_entity_poly.pdbx_seq_one_letter_code
_entity_poly.pdbx_strand_id
1 'polypeptide(L)' 'MEVEHQIAKLMVQLSQSQDNEIGDGTTGVVVLAGALLEESEALLDQGIHPIRIADGFEKACNVAVQELD' A
#
# COMPACT_ATOMS: atom_id res chain seq x y z
N MET A 1 17.76 -7.97 8.22
CA MET A 1 16.77 -7.70 9.27
C MET A 1 15.83 -8.89 9.28
N GLU A 2 15.81 -9.67 10.36
CA GLU A 2 14.92 -10.83 10.44
C GLU A 2 13.57 -10.34 10.98
N VAL A 3 12.52 -10.50 10.16
CA VAL A 3 11.17 -9.97 10.46
C VAL A 3 10.25 -11.16 10.71
N GLU A 4 9.70 -11.25 11.93
CA GLU A 4 8.79 -12.35 12.29
C GLU A 4 7.33 -12.06 11.94
N HIS A 5 6.92 -10.78 12.04
CA HIS A 5 5.54 -10.35 11.81
C HIS A 5 5.14 -10.52 10.33
N GLN A 6 4.07 -11.28 10.06
CA GLN A 6 3.72 -11.67 8.69
C GLN A 6 3.39 -10.47 7.79
N ILE A 7 2.70 -9.45 8.32
CA ILE A 7 2.40 -8.24 7.53
C ILE A 7 3.68 -7.45 7.23
N ALA A 8 4.65 -7.43 8.15
CA ALA A 8 5.92 -6.77 7.91
C ALA A 8 6.76 -7.54 6.86
N LYS A 9 6.64 -8.87 6.78
CA LYS A 9 7.20 -9.65 5.67
C LYS A 9 6.59 -9.26 4.32
N LEU A 10 5.28 -9.02 4.26
CA LEU A 10 4.64 -8.51 3.04
C LEU A 10 5.20 -7.13 2.64
N MET A 11 5.45 -6.24 3.59
CA MET A 11 6.10 -4.94 3.32
C MET A 11 7.53 -5.09 2.78
N VAL A 12 8.30 -6.06 3.32
CA VAL A 12 9.63 -6.39 2.80
C VAL A 12 9.55 -6.92 1.37
N GLN A 13 8.60 -7.81 1.09
CA GLN A 13 8.38 -8.36 -0.26
C GLN A 13 7.95 -7.27 -1.25
N LEU A 14 7.09 -6.35 -0.84
CA LEU A 14 6.70 -5.18 -1.64
C LEU A 14 7.92 -4.33 -2.02
N SER A 15 8.78 -4.00 -1.04
CA SER A 15 10.02 -3.26 -1.29
C SER A 15 10.96 -3.99 -2.24
N GLN A 16 11.11 -5.31 -2.09
CA GLN A 16 11.95 -6.14 -2.98
C GLN A 16 11.38 -6.21 -4.40
N SER A 17 10.06 -6.28 -4.54
CA SER A 17 9.41 -6.25 -5.85
C SER A 17 9.69 -4.94 -6.57
N GLN A 18 9.63 -3.80 -5.88
CA GLN A 18 9.95 -2.49 -6.44
C GLN A 18 11.42 -2.38 -6.90
N ASP A 19 12.33 -2.92 -6.09
CA ASP A 19 13.76 -2.97 -6.41
C ASP A 19 14.02 -3.82 -7.67
N ASN A 20 13.37 -4.98 -7.77
CA ASN A 20 13.55 -5.88 -8.91
C ASN A 20 13.03 -5.30 -10.23
N GLU A 21 11.93 -4.55 -10.19
CA GLU A 21 11.27 -4.07 -11.40
C GLU A 21 11.88 -2.77 -11.93
N ILE A 22 12.25 -1.84 -11.03
CA ILE A 22 12.69 -0.48 -11.39
C ILE A 22 14.07 -0.13 -10.79
N GLY A 23 14.45 -0.72 -9.65
CA GLY A 23 15.71 -0.44 -8.96
C GLY A 23 15.73 0.89 -8.19
N ASP A 24 14.57 1.55 -8.06
CA ASP A 24 14.39 2.81 -7.31
C ASP A 24 12.99 2.86 -6.66
N GLY A 25 12.82 3.73 -5.68
CA GLY A 25 11.54 3.95 -4.99
C GLY A 25 11.21 2.92 -3.89
N THR A 26 12.18 2.06 -3.53
CA THR A 26 12.00 0.98 -2.53
C THR A 26 11.55 1.48 -1.16
N THR A 27 12.05 2.63 -0.73
CA THR A 27 11.61 3.25 0.54
C THR A 27 10.26 3.94 0.37
N GLY A 28 10.05 4.63 -0.76
CA GLY A 28 8.83 5.38 -1.04
C GLY A 28 7.60 4.48 -1.10
N VAL A 29 7.70 3.31 -1.76
CA VAL A 29 6.58 2.37 -1.88
C VAL A 29 6.15 1.82 -0.51
N VAL A 30 7.10 1.58 0.40
CA VAL A 30 6.80 1.10 1.77
C VAL A 30 6.11 2.19 2.58
N VAL A 31 6.59 3.44 2.49
CA VAL A 31 5.97 4.59 3.17
C VAL A 31 4.55 4.82 2.65
N LEU A 32 4.35 4.76 1.34
CA LEU A 32 3.03 4.91 0.72
C LEU A 32 2.05 3.83 1.20
N ALA A 33 2.46 2.57 1.18
CA ALA A 33 1.63 1.47 1.66
C ALA A 33 1.29 1.61 3.16
N GLY A 34 2.23 2.07 3.98
CA GLY A 34 1.99 2.37 5.39
C GLY A 34 0.92 3.44 5.59
N ALA A 35 1.03 4.56 4.87
CA ALA A 35 0.07 5.66 4.93
C ALA A 35 -1.34 5.22 4.49
N LEU A 36 -1.46 4.40 3.44
CA LEU A 36 -2.75 3.86 3.00
C LEU A 36 -3.40 2.94 4.05
N LEU A 37 -2.60 2.17 4.79
CA LEU A 37 -3.11 1.32 5.87
C LEU A 37 -3.55 2.14 7.10
N GLU A 38 -2.83 3.22 7.44
CA GLU A 38 -3.22 4.14 8.50
C GLU A 38 -4.55 4.84 8.19
N GLU A 39 -4.73 5.33 6.96
CA GLU A 39 -6.01 5.90 6.52
C GLU A 39 -7.13 4.84 6.45
N SER A 40 -6.78 3.58 6.15
CA SER A 40 -7.76 2.48 6.21
C SER A 40 -8.30 2.27 7.62
N GLU A 41 -7.45 2.35 8.65
CA GLU A 41 -7.84 2.21 10.04
C GLU A 41 -8.90 3.25 10.43
N ALA A 42 -8.70 4.51 10.05
CA ALA A 42 -9.67 5.58 10.28
C ALA A 42 -11.03 5.33 9.60
N LEU A 43 -11.06 4.67 8.44
CA LEU A 43 -12.30 4.30 7.74
C LEU A 43 -12.96 3.06 8.38
N LEU A 44 -12.17 2.12 8.88
CA LEU A 44 -12.66 0.96 9.62
C LEU A 44 -13.34 1.37 10.94
N ASP A 45 -12.76 2.33 11.65
CA ASP A 45 -13.33 2.90 12.88
C ASP A 45 -14.69 3.59 12.64
N GLN A 46 -14.92 4.08 11.42
CA GLN A 46 -16.21 4.63 10.99
C GLN A 46 -17.22 3.55 10.56
N GLY A 47 -16.85 2.27 10.65
CA GLY A 47 -17.70 1.13 10.29
C GLY A 47 -17.76 0.82 8.80
N ILE A 48 -16.83 1.34 8.00
CA ILE A 48 -16.78 1.06 6.56
C ILE A 48 -16.20 -0.35 6.35
N HIS A 49 -16.89 -1.18 5.56
CA HIS A 49 -16.47 -2.55 5.31
C HIS A 49 -15.11 -2.61 4.58
N PRO A 50 -14.14 -3.45 5.01
CA PRO A 50 -12.79 -3.50 4.44
C PRO A 50 -12.76 -3.67 2.91
N ILE A 51 -13.61 -4.54 2.37
CA ILE A 51 -13.72 -4.74 0.90
C ILE A 51 -14.11 -3.44 0.18
N ARG A 52 -14.98 -2.61 0.77
CA ARG A 52 -15.36 -1.32 0.16
C ARG A 52 -14.22 -0.32 0.17
N ILE A 53 -13.35 -0.37 1.18
CA ILE A 53 -12.15 0.47 1.26
C ILE A 53 -11.17 0.03 0.16
N ALA A 54 -10.92 -1.28 0.04
CA ALA A 54 -10.07 -1.84 -1.01
C ALA A 54 -10.56 -1.47 -2.42
N ASP A 55 -11.85 -1.70 -2.73
CA ASP A 55 -12.46 -1.31 -4.01
C ASP A 55 -12.36 0.21 -4.26
N GLY A 56 -12.44 1.01 -3.19
CA GLY A 56 -12.30 2.47 -3.25
C GLY A 56 -10.89 2.89 -3.63
N PHE A 57 -9.87 2.29 -3.00
CA PHE A 57 -8.47 2.57 -3.33
C PHE A 57 -8.09 2.07 -4.73
N GLU A 58 -8.61 0.95 -5.20
CA GLU A 58 -8.37 0.49 -6.57
C GLU A 58 -8.90 1.50 -7.61
N LYS A 59 -10.10 2.05 -7.37
CA LYS A 59 -10.66 3.13 -8.21
C LYS A 59 -9.84 4.41 -8.14
N ALA A 60 -9.41 4.81 -6.93
CA ALA A 60 -8.59 6.00 -6.76
C ALA A 60 -7.22 5.86 -7.42
N CYS A 61 -6.61 4.67 -7.35
CA CYS A 61 -5.36 4.33 -8.03
C CYS A 61 -5.48 4.53 -9.54
N ASN A 62 -6.54 4.01 -10.15
CA ASN A 62 -6.79 4.19 -11.58
C ASN A 62 -6.86 5.67 -11.99
N VAL A 63 -7.52 6.51 -11.19
CA VAL A 63 -7.57 7.96 -11.44
C VAL A 63 -6.19 8.59 -11.27
N ALA A 64 -5.47 8.26 -10.19
CA ALA A 64 -4.15 8.83 -9.93
C ALA A 64 -3.15 8.51 -11.05
N VAL A 65 -3.16 7.28 -11.57
CA VAL A 65 -2.31 6.87 -12.70
C VAL A 65 -2.71 7.59 -13.98
N GLN A 66 -4.01 7.73 -14.28
CA GLN A 66 -4.48 8.47 -15.45
C GLN A 66 -4.06 9.94 -15.46
N GLU A 67 -3.93 10.58 -14.30
CA GLU A 67 -3.50 11.98 -14.18
C GLU A 67 -1.97 12.14 -14.22
N LEU A 68 -1.22 11.05 -14.12
CA LEU A 68 0.25 11.04 -14.26
C LEU A 68 0.71 10.85 -15.71
N ASP A 69 -0.17 10.30 -16.57
CA ASP A 69 0.04 10.09 -18.02
C ASP A 69 -0.25 11.36 -18.84
#